data_AF-A0A947SPG8-F1
#
_entry.id   AF-A0A947SPG8-F1
#
_cell.length_a   1.000
_cell.length_b   1.000
_cell.length_c   1.000
_cell.angle_alpha   90.00
_cell.angle_beta   90.00
_cell.angle_gamma   90.00
#
_symmetry.space_group_name_H-M   'P 1'
#
loop_
_entity.id
_entity.type
_entity.pdbx_description
1 polymer ?
#
loop_
_entity_poly.entity_id
_entity_poly.type
_entity_poly.pdbx_seq_one_letter_code
_entity_poly.pdbx_strand_id
1 'polypeptide(L)'
;MNIVFPLSIILIPYAVIVAIILFFVFINIKNLARYRAEDVISFGALLIFLIGLVFLGYFSYHYLSPIDWTESIAISLPSIKAGI
;
A
#
# COMPACT_ATOMS: atom_id res chain seq x y z
N MET A 1 11.76 14.79 -23.39
CA MET A 1 11.22 15.82 -22.46
C MET A 1 11.26 15.22 -21.07
N ASN A 2 11.89 15.88 -20.09
CA ASN A 2 11.90 15.39 -18.72
C ASN A 2 10.74 16.04 -17.97
N ILE A 3 9.88 15.23 -17.37
CA ILE A 3 8.82 15.72 -16.47
C ILE A 3 9.34 15.53 -15.05
N VAL A 4 9.38 16.61 -14.28
CA VAL A 4 9.83 16.64 -12.89
C VAL A 4 8.63 16.88 -11.99
N PHE A 5 8.48 16.05 -10.97
CA PHE A 5 7.37 16.15 -10.03
C PHE A 5 7.75 15.52 -8.67
N PRO A 6 7.09 15.92 -7.57
CA PRO A 6 7.38 15.37 -6.24
C PRO A 6 6.95 13.90 -6.15
N LEU A 7 7.77 13.08 -5.50
CA LEU A 7 7.53 11.66 -5.28
C LEU A 7 6.20 11.36 -4.57
N SER A 8 5.73 12.32 -3.76
CA SER A 8 4.41 12.32 -3.10
C SER A 8 3.26 11.98 -4.03
N ILE A 9 3.30 12.39 -5.30
CA ILE A 9 2.22 12.12 -6.27
C ILE A 9 2.04 10.61 -6.50
N ILE A 10 3.11 9.82 -6.41
CA ILE A 10 3.08 8.36 -6.55
C ILE A 10 2.79 7.68 -5.19
N LEU A 11 3.38 8.19 -4.11
CA LEU A 11 3.28 7.59 -2.78
C LEU A 11 1.91 7.79 -2.12
N ILE A 12 1.22 8.90 -2.38
CA ILE A 12 -0.11 9.17 -1.80
C ILE A 12 -1.14 8.11 -2.23
N PRO A 13 -1.32 7.79 -3.52
CA PRO A 13 -2.21 6.70 -3.95
C PRO A 13 -1.94 5.37 -3.23
N TYR A 14 -0.66 5.02 -3.07
CA TYR A 14 -0.25 3.82 -2.34
C TYR A 14 -0.69 3.89 -0.86
N ALA A 15 -0.41 5.01 -0.18
CA ALA A 15 -0.80 5.21 1.22
C ALA A 15 -2.32 5.12 1.43
N VAL A 16 -3.10 5.65 0.49
CA VAL A 16 -4.58 5.56 0.53
C VAL A 16 -5.05 4.11 0.44
N ILE A 17 -4.47 3.31 -0.45
CA ILE A 17 -4.80 1.88 -0.57
C ILE A 17 -4.49 1.14 0.73
N VAL A 18 -3.31 1.38 1.31
CA VAL A 18 -2.92 0.78 2.60
C VAL A 18 -3.90 1.19 3.72
N ALA A 19 -4.30 2.46 3.76
CA ALA A 19 -5.27 2.95 4.75
C ALA A 19 -6.65 2.27 4.62
N ILE A 20 -7.14 2.08 3.39
CA ILE A 20 -8.39 1.36 3.12
C ILE A 20 -8.29 -0.10 3.59
N ILE A 21 -7.19 -0.78 3.30
CA ILE A 21 -6.95 -2.16 3.75
C ILE A 21 -6.96 -2.22 5.28
N LEU A 22 -6.27 -1.30 5.96
CA LEU A 22 -6.24 -1.20 7.42
C LEU A 22 -7.64 -0.98 8.01
N PHE A 23 -8.48 -0.16 7.36
CA PHE A 23 -9.86 0.03 7.78
C PHE A 23 -10.65 -1.29 7.71
N PHE A 24 -10.55 -2.04 6.61
CA PHE A 24 -11.21 -3.34 6.51
C PHE A 24 -10.68 -4.35 7.53
N VAL A 25 -9.38 -4.36 7.79
CA VAL A 25 -8.76 -5.20 8.83
C VAL A 25 -9.39 -4.91 10.19
N PHE A 26 -9.50 -3.63 10.56
CA PHE A 26 -10.10 -3.21 11.82
C PHE A 26 -11.54 -3.69 11.96
N ILE A 27 -12.37 -3.55 10.91
CA ILE A 27 -13.74 -4.04 10.89
C ILE A 27 -13.78 -5.58 11.07
N ASN A 28 -12.90 -6.31 10.40
CA ASN A 28 -12.84 -7.77 10.51
C ASN A 28 -12.43 -8.23 11.91
N ILE A 29 -11.43 -7.60 12.53
CA ILE A 29 -11.02 -7.89 13.91
C ILE A 29 -12.18 -7.60 14.88
N LYS A 30 -12.84 -6.46 14.72
CA LYS A 30 -14.01 -6.08 15.54
C LYS A 30 -15.14 -7.10 15.40
N ASN A 31 -15.43 -7.53 14.18
CA ASN A 31 -16.47 -8.53 13.92
C ASN A 31 -16.11 -9.88 14.52
N LEU A 32 -14.84 -10.31 14.41
CA LEU A 32 -14.37 -11.53 15.04
C LEU A 32 -14.53 -11.49 16.57
N ALA A 33 -14.13 -10.38 17.20
CA ALA A 33 -14.23 -10.19 18.64
C ALA A 33 -15.70 -10.21 19.13
N ARG A 34 -16.63 -9.69 18.32
CA ARG A 34 -18.04 -9.58 18.68
C ARG A 34 -18.84 -10.84 18.42
N TYR A 35 -18.66 -11.46 17.27
CA TYR A 35 -19.52 -12.57 16.81
C TYR A 35 -18.95 -13.94 17.14
N ARG A 36 -17.69 -14.01 17.62
CA ARG A 36 -16.88 -15.24 17.67
C ARG A 36 -16.76 -15.89 16.27
N ALA A 37 -15.68 -16.61 16.01
CA ALA A 37 -15.57 -17.30 14.72
C ALA A 37 -16.62 -18.42 14.67
N GLU A 38 -17.69 -18.23 13.91
CA GLU A 38 -18.65 -19.29 13.65
C GLU A 38 -18.01 -20.40 12.80
N ASP A 39 -17.07 -20.03 11.91
CA ASP A 39 -16.36 -20.96 11.02
C ASP A 39 -14.83 -20.89 11.15
N VAL A 40 -14.20 -22.07 11.27
CA VAL A 40 -12.74 -22.25 11.36
C VAL A 40 -12.02 -21.73 10.10
N ILE A 41 -12.65 -21.89 8.92
CA ILE A 41 -12.09 -21.45 7.64
C ILE A 41 -11.97 -19.92 7.62
N SER A 42 -13.01 -19.20 8.03
CA SER A 42 -13.04 -17.73 8.09
C SER A 42 -11.99 -17.18 9.07
N PHE A 43 -11.81 -17.86 10.21
CA PHE A 43 -10.74 -17.54 11.15
C PHE A 43 -9.34 -17.75 10.57
N GLY A 44 -9.09 -18.89 9.91
CA GLY A 44 -7.82 -19.19 9.26
C GLY A 44 -7.47 -18.19 8.14
N ALA A 45 -8.45 -17.84 7.31
CA ALA A 45 -8.29 -16.85 6.25
C ALA A 45 -7.93 -15.46 6.82
N LEU A 46 -8.61 -15.03 7.89
CA LEU A 46 -8.29 -13.78 8.57
C LEU A 46 -6.86 -13.80 9.15
N LEU A 47 -6.43 -14.90 9.74
CA LEU A 47 -5.11 -15.02 10.34
C LEU A 47 -3.99 -14.92 9.28
N ILE A 48 -4.15 -15.60 8.13
CA ILE A 48 -3.23 -15.48 6.99
C ILE A 48 -3.19 -14.04 6.47
N PHE A 49 -4.36 -13.40 6.34
CA PHE A 49 -4.45 -12.02 5.90
C PHE A 49 -3.76 -11.04 6.87
N LEU A 50 -3.92 -11.22 8.18
CA LEU A 50 -3.25 -10.42 9.20
C LEU A 50 -1.73 -10.59 9.17
N ILE A 51 -1.24 -11.81 8.99
CA ILE A 51 0.20 -12.07 8.82
C ILE A 51 0.72 -11.34 7.59
N GLY A 52 0.03 -11.45 6.45
CA GLY A 52 0.37 -10.75 5.22
C GLY A 52 0.41 -9.22 5.41
N LEU A 53 -0.54 -8.66 6.17
CA LEU A 53 -0.59 -7.24 6.50
C LEU A 53 0.59 -6.80 7.36
N VAL A 54 0.99 -7.61 8.36
CA VAL A 54 2.17 -7.32 9.19
C VAL A 54 3.43 -7.28 8.33
N PHE A 55 3.61 -8.26 7.44
CA PHE A 55 4.73 -8.24 6.49
C PHE A 55 4.69 -7.03 5.57
N LEU A 56 3.54 -6.73 4.98
CA LEU A 56 3.36 -5.56 4.13
C LEU A 56 3.76 -4.29 4.89
N GLY A 57 3.20 -4.06 6.09
CA GLY A 57 3.51 -2.90 6.92
C GLY A 57 4.98 -2.81 7.32
N TYR A 58 5.61 -3.95 7.66
CA TYR A 58 7.04 -4.00 7.97
C TYR A 58 7.89 -3.56 6.77
N PHE A 59 7.64 -4.11 5.58
CA PHE A 59 8.38 -3.72 4.38
C PHE A 59 8.09 -2.28 3.96
N SER A 60 6.83 -1.84 4.00
CA SER A 60 6.45 -0.44 3.76
C SER A 60 7.22 0.49 4.67
N TYR A 61 7.28 0.20 5.98
CA TYR A 61 8.02 1.01 6.92
C TYR A 61 9.52 1.00 6.62
N HIS A 62 10.12 -0.17 6.42
CA HIS A 62 11.56 -0.29 6.21
C HIS A 62 12.03 0.43 4.94
N TYR A 63 11.25 0.36 3.84
CA TYR A 63 11.63 0.97 2.57
C TYR A 63 11.15 2.42 2.40
N LEU A 64 10.00 2.80 2.97
CA LEU A 64 9.41 4.13 2.73
C LEU A 64 9.65 5.13 3.87
N SER A 65 9.95 4.68 5.09
CA SER A 65 10.24 5.61 6.19
C SER A 65 11.51 6.45 6.02
N PRO A 66 12.60 5.98 5.38
CA PRO A 66 13.78 6.82 5.18
C PRO A 66 13.68 7.72 3.95
N ILE A 67 12.65 7.55 3.11
CA ILE A 67 12.48 8.30 1.87
C ILE A 67 11.83 9.65 2.17
N ASP A 68 12.37 10.73 1.62
CA ASP A 68 11.71 12.04 1.64
C ASP A 68 10.62 12.07 0.56
N TRP A 69 9.36 12.19 0.97
CA TRP A 69 8.23 12.19 0.04
C TRP A 69 8.17 13.45 -0.82
N THR A 70 8.88 14.51 -0.40
CA THR A 70 8.99 15.76 -1.15
C THR A 70 10.12 15.75 -2.17
N GLU A 71 10.93 14.68 -2.20
CA GLU A 71 12.00 14.50 -3.17
C GLU A 71 11.45 14.56 -4.60
N SER A 72 12.17 15.28 -5.46
CA SER A 72 11.79 15.45 -6.86
C SER A 72 12.27 14.28 -7.70
N ILE A 73 11.37 13.63 -8.41
CA ILE A 73 11.68 12.58 -9.38
C ILE A 73 11.55 13.10 -10.79
N ALA A 74 12.49 12.70 -11.65
CA ALA A 74 12.50 13.04 -13.07
C ALA A 74 12.21 11.78 -13.89
N ILE A 75 11.14 11.81 -14.68
CA ILE A 75 10.85 10.74 -15.64
C ILE A 75 11.25 11.24 -17.03
N SER A 76 12.19 10.53 -17.65
CA SER A 76 12.55 10.75 -19.05
C SER A 76 11.58 9.99 -19.95
N LEU A 77 10.73 10.74 -20.64
CA LEU A 77 9.93 10.16 -21.73
C LEU A 77 10.85 9.88 -22.92
N PRO A 78 10.79 8.67 -23.52
CA PRO A 78 11.52 8.39 -24.75
C PRO A 78 11.09 9.39 -25.82
N SER A 79 12.06 10.06 -26.46
CA SER A 79 11.76 10.90 -27.60
C SER A 79 11.29 9.98 -28.73
N ILE A 80 9.99 9.97 -29.00
CA ILE A 80 9.48 9.39 -30.23
C ILE A 80 10.04 10.29 -31.34
N LYS A 81 11.13 9.84 -31.98
CA LYS A 81 11.53 10.37 -33.27
C LYS A 81 10.40 9.99 -34.21
N ALA A 82 9.43 10.88 -34.39
CA ALA A 82 8.53 10.80 -35.53
C ALA A 82 9.44 10.91 -36.76
N GLY A 83 9.76 9.76 -37.35
CA GLY A 83 10.50 9.69 -38.60
C GLY A 83 9.67 10.41 -39.65
N ILE A 84 10.20 11.54 -40.10
CA ILE A 84 9.88 12.14 -41.40
C ILE A 84 10.79 11.45 -42.41
#